data_AF-A0A7V4X9M6-F1
#
_entry.id   AF-A0A7V4X9M6-F1
#
_cell.length_a   1.000
_cell.length_b   1.000
_cell.length_c   1.000
_cell.angle_alpha   90.00
_cell.angle_beta   90.00
_cell.angle_gamma   90.00
#
_symmetry.space_group_name_H-M   'P 1'
#
loop_
_entity.id
_entity.type
_entity.pdbx_description
1 polymer ?
#
loop_
_entity_poly.entity_id
_entity_poly.type
_entity_poly.pdbx_seq_one_letter_code
_entity_poly.pdbx_strand_id
1 'polypeptide(L)'
;MLNIAKGAFVKERTKAFTMIELLVVISVILILSGFVAYNLGPARVHARDNRRISDANLIASALDQYYTDNLRTYPKPTGCSEINVNQTNTSDDASLEYYSCDVSVLGPSLSSYLSPMPKDPSSIVGNYVYLYRSDGKKAAVVIKKFEGGTGGCNATSNLPSIVEVYKSAGSPACYYVAR
;
A
#
# COMPACT_ATOMS: atom_id res chain seq x y z
N MET A 1 6.45 -71.94 -56.38
CA MET A 1 5.52 -70.83 -56.06
C MET A 1 6.07 -70.10 -54.85
N LEU A 2 6.47 -68.82 -54.97
CA LEU A 2 6.49 -67.90 -53.83
C LEU A 2 6.39 -66.45 -54.36
N ASN A 3 5.28 -65.78 -54.01
CA ASN A 3 4.95 -64.42 -54.40
C ASN A 3 5.74 -63.42 -53.55
N ILE A 4 6.44 -62.48 -54.19
CA ILE A 4 7.08 -61.35 -53.52
C ILE A 4 6.03 -60.21 -53.44
N ALA A 5 5.55 -59.93 -52.23
CA ALA A 5 4.68 -58.79 -51.97
C ALA A 5 5.48 -57.48 -52.06
N LYS A 6 5.09 -56.59 -52.98
CA LYS A 6 5.60 -55.22 -53.06
C LYS A 6 5.01 -54.40 -51.91
N GLY A 7 5.84 -54.00 -50.95
CA GLY A 7 5.46 -53.02 -49.93
C GLY A 7 5.28 -51.64 -50.55
N ALA A 8 4.06 -51.09 -50.48
CA ALA A 8 3.76 -49.72 -50.89
C ALA A 8 4.19 -48.75 -49.79
N PHE A 9 5.11 -47.83 -50.10
CA PHE A 9 5.55 -46.78 -49.19
C PHE A 9 4.49 -45.66 -49.16
N VAL A 10 3.70 -45.59 -48.09
CA VAL A 10 2.72 -44.51 -47.88
C VAL A 10 3.50 -43.24 -47.53
N LYS A 11 3.46 -42.24 -48.43
CA LYS A 11 4.07 -40.93 -48.21
C LYS A 11 3.15 -40.09 -47.32
N GLU A 12 3.42 -40.10 -46.01
CA GLU A 12 2.84 -39.14 -45.05
C GLU A 12 3.12 -37.71 -45.54
N ARG A 13 2.07 -36.94 -45.84
CA ARG A 13 2.18 -35.53 -46.23
C ARG A 13 2.35 -34.71 -44.96
N THR A 14 3.59 -34.51 -44.53
CA THR A 14 3.92 -33.53 -43.49
C THR A 14 3.50 -32.14 -43.99
N LYS A 15 2.43 -31.58 -43.42
CA LYS A 15 2.01 -30.19 -43.68
C LYS A 15 3.08 -29.27 -43.11
N ALA A 16 3.85 -28.62 -43.98
CA ALA A 16 4.73 -27.53 -43.59
C ALA A 16 3.92 -26.22 -43.50
N PHE A 17 4.21 -25.41 -42.49
CA PHE A 17 3.61 -24.09 -42.32
C PHE A 17 3.99 -23.16 -43.47
N THR A 18 3.05 -22.34 -43.93
CA THR A 18 3.35 -21.33 -44.95
C THR A 18 4.08 -20.13 -44.33
N MET A 19 4.93 -19.44 -45.11
CA MET A 19 5.59 -18.22 -44.62
C MET A 19 4.60 -17.12 -44.25
N ILE A 20 3.47 -17.06 -44.96
CA ILE A 20 2.41 -16.10 -44.66
C ILE A 20 1.70 -16.42 -43.34
N GLU A 21 1.47 -17.70 -43.01
CA GLU A 21 0.91 -18.08 -41.72
C GLU A 21 1.83 -17.68 -40.56
N LEU A 22 3.14 -17.88 -40.69
CA LEU A 22 4.09 -17.47 -39.65
C LEU A 22 4.14 -15.94 -39.51
N LEU A 23 4.05 -15.20 -40.62
CA LEU A 23 4.07 -13.74 -40.63
C LEU A 23 2.81 -13.13 -39.98
N VAL A 24 1.64 -13.73 -40.21
CA VAL A 24 0.38 -13.27 -39.57
C VAL A 24 0.40 -13.57 -38.07
N VAL A 25 0.99 -14.69 -37.64
CA VAL A 25 1.05 -15.02 -36.21
C VAL A 25 1.92 -14.02 -35.44
N ILE A 26 3.11 -13.68 -35.95
CA ILE A 26 3.97 -12.71 -35.28
C ILE A 26 3.36 -11.31 -35.27
N SER A 27 2.63 -10.92 -36.33
CA SER A 27 1.98 -9.60 -36.36
C SER A 27 0.87 -9.49 -35.31
N VAL A 28 0.07 -10.54 -35.13
CA VAL A 28 -0.96 -10.59 -34.07
C VAL A 28 -0.33 -10.60 -32.67
N ILE A 29 0.74 -11.37 -32.45
CA ILE A 29 1.44 -11.41 -31.15
C ILE A 29 1.99 -10.03 -30.80
N LEU A 30 2.59 -9.31 -31.76
CA LEU A 30 3.14 -7.99 -31.51
C LEU A 30 2.06 -6.97 -31.11
N ILE A 31 0.94 -6.96 -31.81
CA ILE A 31 -0.20 -6.07 -31.50
C ILE A 31 -0.75 -6.35 -30.09
N LEU A 32 -1.02 -7.62 -29.79
CA LEU A 32 -1.57 -8.01 -28.48
C LEU A 32 -0.57 -7.76 -27.34
N SER A 33 0.71 -8.06 -27.55
CA SER A 33 1.76 -7.82 -26.54
C SER A 33 1.94 -6.33 -26.22
N GLY A 34 1.84 -5.45 -27.22
CA GLY A 34 1.93 -4.00 -27.04
C GLY A 34 0.77 -3.45 -26.22
N PHE A 35 -0.45 -3.93 -26.49
CA PHE A 35 -1.65 -3.53 -25.74
C PHE A 35 -1.59 -3.97 -24.26
N VAL A 36 -1.14 -5.19 -24.00
CA VAL A 36 -0.99 -5.71 -22.64
C VAL A 36 0.02 -4.86 -21.86
N ALA A 37 1.22 -4.65 -22.42
CA ALA A 37 2.31 -3.90 -21.77
C ALA A 37 1.90 -2.49 -21.33
N TYR A 38 1.10 -1.78 -22.14
CA TYR A 38 0.61 -0.43 -21.83
C TYR A 38 -0.22 -0.37 -20.53
N ASN A 39 -0.99 -1.41 -20.23
CA ASN A 39 -1.93 -1.42 -19.11
C ASN A 39 -1.33 -1.89 -17.76
N LEU A 40 -0.14 -2.52 -17.74
CA LEU A 40 0.44 -3.04 -16.48
C LEU A 40 0.95 -1.95 -15.53
N GLY A 41 1.38 -0.80 -16.04
CA GLY A 41 1.96 0.27 -15.23
C GLY A 41 0.98 0.80 -14.17
N PRO A 42 -0.17 1.37 -14.58
CA PRO A 42 -1.18 1.90 -13.66
C PRO A 42 -1.78 0.82 -12.75
N ALA A 43 -2.03 -0.39 -13.27
CA ALA A 43 -2.58 -1.49 -12.48
C ALA A 43 -1.69 -1.87 -11.29
N ARG A 44 -0.37 -1.92 -11.48
CA ARG A 44 0.59 -2.20 -10.39
C ARG A 44 0.63 -1.08 -9.36
N VAL A 45 0.48 0.18 -9.80
CA VAL A 45 0.41 1.35 -8.91
C VAL A 45 -0.82 1.27 -8.01
N HIS A 46 -2.01 1.04 -8.59
CA HIS A 46 -3.25 0.90 -7.83
C HIS A 46 -3.21 -0.29 -6.85
N ALA A 47 -2.63 -1.41 -7.25
CA ALA A 47 -2.46 -2.56 -6.36
C ALA A 47 -1.60 -2.23 -5.12
N ARG A 48 -0.53 -1.43 -5.30
CA ARG A 48 0.30 -0.97 -4.16
C ARG A 48 -0.44 0.01 -3.28
N ASP A 49 -1.16 0.97 -3.84
CA ASP A 49 -1.94 1.95 -3.06
C ASP A 49 -3.05 1.26 -2.24
N ASN A 50 -3.76 0.28 -2.82
CA ASN A 50 -4.74 -0.53 -2.09
C ASN A 50 -4.10 -1.34 -0.96
N ARG A 51 -2.90 -1.89 -1.20
CA ARG A 51 -2.15 -2.59 -0.15
C ARG A 51 -1.78 -1.65 0.99
N ARG A 52 -1.36 -0.41 0.70
CA ARG A 52 -1.08 0.60 1.74
C ARG A 52 -2.28 0.91 2.61
N ILE A 53 -3.45 1.04 2.01
CA ILE A 53 -4.71 1.24 2.74
C ILE A 53 -5.00 0.05 3.65
N SER A 54 -4.85 -1.18 3.13
CA SER A 54 -5.04 -2.39 3.93
C SER A 54 -4.06 -2.46 5.11
N ASP A 55 -2.77 -2.19 4.85
CA ASP A 55 -1.71 -2.16 5.86
C ASP A 55 -2.01 -1.14 6.98
N ALA A 56 -2.46 0.08 6.62
CA ALA A 56 -2.84 1.10 7.60
C ALA A 56 -4.03 0.67 8.48
N ASN A 57 -5.01 -0.02 7.90
CA ASN A 57 -6.16 -0.57 8.64
C ASN A 57 -5.76 -1.72 9.59
N LEU A 58 -4.81 -2.57 9.16
CA LEU A 58 -4.26 -3.62 10.01
C LEU A 58 -3.52 -3.03 11.22
N ILE A 59 -2.68 -2.02 11.01
CA ILE A 59 -1.98 -1.33 12.10
C ILE A 59 -2.98 -0.67 13.05
N ALA A 60 -4.00 0.01 12.52
CA ALA A 60 -5.04 0.63 13.35
C ALA A 60 -5.82 -0.41 14.18
N SER A 61 -6.12 -1.57 13.62
CA SER A 61 -6.80 -2.66 14.35
C SER A 61 -5.92 -3.25 15.45
N ALA A 62 -4.61 -3.35 15.22
CA ALA A 62 -3.65 -3.77 16.24
C ALA A 62 -3.50 -2.75 17.36
N LEU A 63 -3.55 -1.45 17.03
CA LEU A 63 -3.57 -0.37 18.02
C LEU A 63 -4.83 -0.42 18.90
N ASP A 64 -5.99 -0.76 18.34
CA ASP A 64 -7.24 -0.93 19.12
C ASP A 64 -7.13 -2.09 20.13
N GLN A 65 -6.54 -3.21 19.71
CA GLN A 65 -6.28 -4.33 20.61
C GLN A 65 -5.31 -3.93 21.71
N TYR A 66 -4.19 -3.29 21.36
CA TYR A 66 -3.24 -2.75 22.34
C TYR A 66 -3.92 -1.81 23.33
N TYR A 67 -4.76 -0.89 22.86
CA TYR A 67 -5.46 0.08 23.71
C TYR A 67 -6.35 -0.62 24.74
N THR A 68 -7.05 -1.68 24.32
CA THR A 68 -7.92 -2.47 25.19
C THR A 68 -7.12 -3.15 26.29
N ASP A 69 -5.97 -3.71 25.95
CA ASP A 69 -5.12 -4.47 26.89
C ASP A 69 -4.24 -3.57 27.78
N ASN A 70 -3.96 -2.34 27.35
CA ASN A 70 -3.03 -1.42 28.02
C ASN A 70 -3.74 -0.22 28.65
N LEU A 71 -4.72 -0.49 29.51
CA LEU A 71 -5.40 0.52 30.35
C LEU A 71 -5.94 1.71 29.55
N ARG A 72 -6.44 1.47 28.33
CA ARG A 72 -6.96 2.52 27.44
C ARG A 72 -5.92 3.57 27.11
N THR A 73 -4.69 3.15 26.83
CA THR A 73 -3.62 4.04 26.36
C THR A 73 -2.95 3.45 25.13
N TYR A 74 -2.78 4.27 24.10
CA TYR A 74 -2.02 3.91 22.92
C TYR A 74 -0.52 3.92 23.20
N PRO A 75 0.29 3.19 22.41
CA PRO A 75 1.74 3.19 22.56
C PRO A 75 2.34 4.59 22.47
N LYS A 76 3.30 4.88 23.35
CA LYS A 76 4.09 6.12 23.36
C LYS A 76 5.57 5.79 23.15
N PRO A 77 5.96 5.44 21.91
CA PRO A 77 7.32 5.07 21.61
C PRO A 77 8.28 6.25 21.74
N THR A 78 9.55 5.95 22.01
CA THR A 78 10.62 6.96 22.07
C THR A 78 11.11 7.33 20.67
N GLY A 79 11.62 8.56 20.49
CA GLY A 79 12.18 9.01 19.21
C GLY A 79 11.17 9.58 18.22
N CYS A 80 9.94 9.83 18.66
CA CYS A 80 8.93 10.57 17.90
C CYS A 80 9.15 12.08 18.02
N SER A 81 8.81 12.81 16.96
CA SER A 81 8.94 14.27 16.92
C SER A 81 7.62 14.92 17.29
N GLU A 82 7.68 15.94 18.16
CA GLU A 82 6.54 16.80 18.45
C GLU A 82 6.05 17.50 17.18
N ILE A 83 4.74 17.50 16.99
CA ILE A 83 4.07 18.22 15.93
C ILE A 83 3.75 19.61 16.47
N ASN A 84 4.63 20.55 16.19
CA ASN A 84 4.44 21.95 16.57
C ASN A 84 3.32 22.56 15.71
N VAL A 85 2.26 23.03 16.35
CA VAL A 85 1.13 23.69 15.70
C VAL A 85 1.10 25.15 16.11
N ASN A 86 0.89 26.05 15.14
CA ASN A 86 0.47 27.41 15.44
C ASN A 86 -1.00 27.34 15.91
N GLN A 87 -1.16 27.12 17.20
CA GLN A 87 -2.42 26.84 17.90
C GLN A 87 -3.50 27.86 17.49
N THR A 88 -4.42 27.45 16.62
CA THR A 88 -5.64 28.21 16.32
C THR A 88 -6.82 27.29 16.60
N ASN A 89 -7.38 27.50 17.79
CA ASN A 89 -8.67 27.01 18.28
C ASN A 89 -8.72 25.51 18.67
N THR A 90 -8.71 25.24 19.98
CA THR A 90 -9.81 24.61 20.72
C THR A 90 -9.45 24.50 22.20
N SER A 91 -10.42 24.80 23.05
CA SER A 91 -10.25 25.30 24.41
C SER A 91 -10.11 24.23 25.51
N ASP A 92 -9.68 22.99 25.22
CA ASP A 92 -9.50 21.94 26.25
C ASP A 92 -8.19 21.13 26.13
N ASP A 93 -7.31 21.45 25.18
CA ASP A 93 -6.13 20.64 24.82
C ASP A 93 -4.79 21.43 24.94
N ALA A 94 -4.78 22.61 25.57
CA ALA A 94 -3.64 23.55 25.52
C ALA A 94 -2.33 23.03 26.17
N SER A 95 -2.39 21.99 27.00
CA SER A 95 -1.22 21.33 27.62
C SER A 95 -0.87 19.97 27.02
N LEU A 96 -1.65 19.49 26.04
CA LEU A 96 -1.46 18.17 25.45
C LEU A 96 -0.77 18.29 24.08
N GLU A 97 0.46 17.81 24.04
CA GLU A 97 1.27 17.76 22.82
C GLU A 97 0.88 16.59 21.92
N TYR A 98 1.06 16.78 20.61
CA TYR A 98 0.91 15.75 19.60
C TYR A 98 2.27 15.34 19.04
N TYR A 99 2.46 14.07 18.75
CA TYR A 99 3.73 13.50 18.29
C TYR A 99 3.52 12.70 17.00
N SER A 100 4.58 12.63 16.19
CA SER A 100 4.62 11.84 14.96
C SER A 100 5.90 11.01 14.84
N CYS A 101 5.79 9.81 14.28
CA CYS A 101 6.92 8.94 13.96
C CYS A 101 6.56 7.97 12.84
N ASP A 102 7.56 7.33 12.24
CA ASP A 102 7.31 6.20 11.33
C ASP A 102 6.74 5.02 12.12
N VAL A 103 5.78 4.28 11.57
CA VAL A 103 5.15 3.14 12.27
C VAL A 103 6.15 2.08 12.73
N SER A 104 7.36 2.03 12.16
CA SER A 104 8.40 1.09 12.56
C SER A 104 8.78 1.15 14.04
N VAL A 105 8.58 2.29 14.71
CA VAL A 105 8.85 2.41 16.15
C VAL A 105 7.85 1.64 17.01
N LEU A 106 6.70 1.23 16.43
CA LEU A 106 5.67 0.46 17.12
C LEU A 106 6.00 -1.03 17.23
N GLY A 107 7.02 -1.53 16.53
CA GLY A 107 7.39 -2.95 16.49
C GLY A 107 7.46 -3.61 17.88
N PRO A 108 8.16 -3.04 18.88
CA PRO A 108 8.20 -3.61 20.23
C PRO A 108 6.82 -3.66 20.89
N SER A 109 6.03 -2.59 20.82
CA SER A 109 4.73 -2.47 21.48
C SER A 109 3.63 -3.30 20.80
N LEU A 110 3.69 -3.46 19.48
CA LEU A 110 2.68 -4.16 18.69
C LEU A 110 3.05 -5.61 18.34
N SER A 111 4.20 -6.10 18.75
CA SER A 111 4.69 -7.45 18.41
C SER A 111 3.70 -8.59 18.71
N SER A 112 2.90 -8.48 19.78
CA SER A 112 1.87 -9.45 20.17
C SER A 112 0.58 -9.35 19.36
N TYR A 113 0.33 -8.22 18.69
CA TYR A 113 -0.92 -7.92 17.99
C TYR A 113 -0.76 -7.91 16.46
N LEU A 114 0.45 -7.63 15.98
CA LEU A 114 0.77 -7.51 14.56
C LEU A 114 2.24 -7.91 14.31
N SER A 115 2.43 -9.09 13.74
CA SER A 115 3.74 -9.58 13.28
C SER A 115 3.59 -10.36 11.98
N PRO A 116 4.31 -9.99 10.89
CA PRO A 116 5.27 -8.90 10.80
C PRO A 116 4.61 -7.53 10.63
N MET A 117 5.31 -6.47 11.03
CA MET A 117 4.86 -5.11 10.81
C MET A 117 4.84 -4.79 9.31
N PRO A 118 3.75 -4.22 8.77
CA PRO A 118 3.66 -3.89 7.35
C PRO A 118 4.78 -2.93 6.92
N LYS A 119 5.40 -3.26 5.80
CA LYS A 119 6.41 -2.42 5.13
C LYS A 119 5.83 -1.92 3.82
N ASP A 120 6.06 -0.65 3.52
CA ASP A 120 5.57 -0.05 2.28
C ASP A 120 6.09 -0.83 1.05
N PRO A 121 5.23 -1.16 0.07
CA PRO A 121 5.63 -1.97 -1.09
C PRO A 121 6.65 -1.34 -2.05
N SER A 122 6.88 -0.02 -1.99
CA SER A 122 7.81 0.65 -2.91
C SER A 122 8.72 1.69 -2.25
N SER A 123 8.40 2.15 -1.04
CA SER A 123 9.26 3.05 -0.27
C SER A 123 10.20 2.25 0.63
N ILE A 124 11.44 2.73 0.73
CA ILE A 124 12.45 2.14 1.61
C ILE A 124 12.17 2.54 3.08
N VAL A 125 11.62 3.73 3.35
CA VAL A 125 11.22 4.22 4.70
C VAL A 125 10.10 5.27 4.60
N GLY A 126 9.28 5.44 5.65
CA GLY A 126 8.69 6.74 5.95
C GLY A 126 7.34 7.07 5.34
N ASN A 127 6.60 6.09 4.79
CA ASN A 127 5.28 6.35 4.20
C ASN A 127 4.11 6.21 5.19
N TYR A 128 4.23 5.28 6.14
CA TYR A 128 3.26 5.08 7.21
C TYR A 128 3.72 5.86 8.44
N VAL A 129 2.88 6.79 8.90
CA VAL A 129 3.17 7.65 10.04
C VAL A 129 2.18 7.33 11.15
N TYR A 130 2.72 7.09 12.34
CA TYR A 130 1.94 7.00 13.56
C TYR A 130 1.88 8.37 14.22
N LEU A 131 0.68 8.78 14.61
CA LEU A 131 0.40 9.98 15.36
C LEU A 131 -0.21 9.59 16.70
N TYR A 132 0.23 10.23 17.78
CA TYR A 132 -0.40 10.07 19.09
C TYR A 132 -0.41 11.38 19.89
N ARG A 133 -1.36 11.50 20.82
CA ARG A 133 -1.38 12.58 21.82
C ARG A 133 -0.61 12.16 23.07
N SER A 134 0.03 13.10 23.76
CA SER A 134 0.85 12.89 24.97
C SER A 134 0.16 12.07 26.09
N ASP A 135 -1.16 12.20 26.23
CA ASP A 135 -1.96 11.42 27.19
C ASP A 135 -2.23 9.96 26.75
N GLY A 136 -1.88 9.61 25.51
CA GLY A 136 -2.11 8.30 24.92
C GLY A 136 -3.57 8.00 24.62
N LYS A 137 -4.47 8.99 24.62
CA LYS A 137 -5.92 8.76 24.43
C LYS A 137 -6.41 8.92 22.99
N LYS A 138 -5.62 9.57 22.14
CA LYS A 138 -5.90 9.73 20.71
C LYS A 138 -4.72 9.19 19.90
N ALA A 139 -5.00 8.43 18.85
CA ALA A 139 -3.99 7.98 17.91
C ALA A 139 -4.52 7.96 16.47
N ALA A 140 -3.61 8.06 15.51
CA ALA A 140 -3.94 7.87 14.10
C ALA A 140 -2.77 7.27 13.33
N VAL A 141 -3.08 6.51 12.28
CA VAL A 141 -2.12 6.04 11.29
C VAL A 141 -2.40 6.80 10.01
N VAL A 142 -1.36 7.40 9.42
CA VAL A 142 -1.45 8.22 8.22
C VAL A 142 -0.56 7.64 7.12
N ILE A 143 -1.08 7.65 5.90
CA ILE A 143 -0.30 7.41 4.68
C ILE A 143 0.09 8.76 4.11
N LYS A 144 1.40 9.04 4.03
CA LYS A 144 1.94 10.31 3.54
C LYS A 144 1.69 10.53 2.05
N LYS A 145 1.79 9.45 1.25
CA LYS A 145 1.74 9.54 -0.21
C LYS A 145 1.17 8.27 -0.86
N PHE A 146 0.40 8.49 -1.93
CA PHE A 146 0.07 7.46 -2.91
C PHE A 146 0.88 7.62 -4.21
N GLU A 147 1.03 6.54 -4.94
CA GLU A 147 1.79 6.52 -6.20
C GLU A 147 0.94 6.95 -7.41
N GLY A 148 -0.38 6.72 -7.37
CA GLY A 148 -1.32 6.95 -8.49
C GLY A 148 -1.62 8.40 -8.89
N GLY A 149 -0.81 9.39 -8.52
CA GLY A 149 -1.03 10.80 -8.89
C GLY A 149 -2.09 11.54 -8.04
N THR A 150 -2.25 12.83 -8.31
CA THR A 150 -2.77 13.91 -7.43
C THR A 150 -4.21 13.80 -6.92
N GLY A 151 -4.96 12.75 -7.27
CA GLY A 151 -6.32 12.52 -6.76
C GLY A 151 -6.41 11.71 -5.46
N GLY A 152 -5.29 11.16 -4.97
CA GLY A 152 -5.30 10.21 -3.84
C GLY A 152 -5.27 10.84 -2.44
N CYS A 153 -4.94 12.12 -2.31
CA CYS A 153 -4.89 12.79 -1.02
C CYS A 153 -6.18 13.57 -0.82
N ASN A 154 -7.29 12.83 -0.64
CA ASN A 154 -8.59 13.46 -0.41
C ASN A 154 -8.51 14.31 0.86
N ALA A 155 -8.59 15.63 0.68
CA ALA A 155 -8.87 16.56 1.76
C ALA A 155 -10.31 16.29 2.23
N THR A 156 -10.46 15.25 3.05
CA THR A 156 -11.72 15.03 3.75
C THR A 156 -11.92 16.21 4.68
N SER A 157 -13.03 16.93 4.49
CA SER A 157 -13.58 17.77 5.54
C SER A 157 -13.97 16.85 6.71
N ASN A 158 -13.76 17.31 7.95
CA ASN A 158 -13.89 16.52 9.19
C ASN A 158 -12.73 15.54 9.43
N LEU A 159 -11.51 16.07 9.47
CA LEU A 159 -10.37 15.33 9.96
C LEU A 159 -10.44 15.25 11.51
N PRO A 160 -10.01 14.15 12.12
CA PRO A 160 -9.76 14.11 13.55
C PRO A 160 -8.72 15.17 13.93
N SER A 161 -8.91 15.82 15.08
CA SER A 161 -7.99 16.85 15.62
C SER A 161 -6.49 16.53 15.45
N ILE A 162 -6.08 15.29 15.71
CA ILE A 162 -4.68 14.87 15.56
C ILE A 162 -4.17 14.88 14.10
N VAL A 163 -5.02 14.53 13.14
CA VAL A 163 -4.68 14.53 11.71
C VAL A 163 -4.71 15.96 11.16
N GLU A 164 -5.62 16.80 11.67
CA GLU A 164 -5.65 18.24 11.37
C GLU A 164 -4.35 18.91 11.81
N VAL A 165 -3.91 18.63 13.04
CA VAL A 165 -2.64 19.11 13.59
C VAL A 165 -1.47 18.71 12.68
N TYR A 166 -1.35 17.43 12.35
CA TYR A 166 -0.29 16.93 11.47
C TYR A 166 -0.31 17.59 10.08
N LYS A 167 -1.48 17.79 9.49
CA LYS A 167 -1.64 18.46 8.19
C LYS A 167 -1.33 19.95 8.26
N SER A 168 -1.76 20.63 9.33
CA SER A 168 -1.52 22.06 9.55
C SER A 168 -0.04 22.38 9.80
N ALA A 169 0.73 21.43 10.32
CA ALA A 169 2.19 21.50 10.42
C ALA A 169 2.91 21.35 9.05
N GLY A 170 2.18 21.36 7.93
CA GLY A 170 2.74 21.28 6.59
C GLY A 170 3.08 19.86 6.11
N SER A 171 2.71 18.83 6.87
CA SER A 171 2.96 17.44 6.49
C SER A 171 1.83 16.86 5.62
N PRO A 172 2.14 16.12 4.54
CA PRO A 172 1.11 15.53 3.69
C PRO A 172 0.44 14.34 4.37
N ALA A 173 -0.88 14.25 4.25
CA ALA A 173 -1.71 13.15 4.71
C ALA A 173 -2.72 12.79 3.62
N CYS A 174 -2.53 11.65 2.95
CA CYS A 174 -3.38 11.24 1.82
C CYS A 174 -4.52 10.31 2.26
N TYR A 175 -4.25 9.49 3.27
CA TYR A 175 -5.23 8.62 3.90
C TYR A 175 -4.90 8.52 5.38
N TYR A 176 -5.92 8.33 6.22
CA TYR A 176 -5.72 8.13 7.64
C TYR A 176 -6.74 7.15 8.21
N VAL A 177 -6.39 6.55 9.33
CA VAL A 177 -7.28 5.80 10.22
C VAL A 177 -7.03 6.33 11.62
N ALA A 178 -8.04 6.93 12.24
CA ALA A 178 -7.94 7.50 13.59
C ALA A 178 -8.78 6.70 14.59
N ARG A 179 -8.32 6.67 15.84
CA ARG A 179 -8.86 5.88 16.95
C ARG A 179 -8.76 6.62 18.28
#